data_AF-A0A2G5UNW3-F1
#
_entry.id   AF-A0A2G5UNW3-F1
#
_cell.length_a   1.000
_cell.length_b   1.000
_cell.length_c   1.000
_cell.angle_alpha   90.00
_cell.angle_beta   90.00
_cell.angle_gamma   90.00
#
_symmetry.space_group_name_H-M   'P 1'
#
loop_
_entity.id
_entity.type
_entity.pdbx_description
1 polymer ?
#
loop_
_entity_poly.entity_id
_entity_poly.type
_entity_poly.pdbx_seq_one_letter_code
_entity_poly.pdbx_strand_id
1 'polypeptide(L)'
;MFSVANCCIWFSLLSKRLHSIHPSFCVIFLVLFVLKAVQVLILAFESTVDAGVIAELILLMAETALLSKSTKRLGENEEKSKLTPEEKSSFVSRIFFWWLNRLIKSGAKNPLTNENLHNLNKNATSEWLYTRWRDEFRKEKEKNPSKETSIVWPFIRIQKTTIISLTLARLTADCVHYLNPILLKQLIDYVSLHDQPLSFGIAIACIMFLSATTRSLLQNYQIAGMCRQAVYYQTVLSNAILHKILKLSPSARSNRTAGEILNHAAVDIEIIVHSIPYLQNMWSVPFQVTLAMTLLAITLGWAAVAGVIIMIFYIPMNFLTAKFIKLSQQKQMKIKDERTKLSNEMLNGIKVVKLYAWEESFEDQINRLRAKEVKMLRNVCILSRIVDVANAASPFLVAIGSFTCYVLLSSSENGLTPSVAFVALVIFNQLRQPMRMVANLITTLVQARVSNKRIRQFLNEEEMEKKTEVALGNAIVFKNATLNWKGIEHPPVLRDVSFLKAHNSRTTISL
;
A
#
# COMPACT_ATOMS: atom_id res chain seq x y z
N MET A 1 25.88 -37.03 -12.08
CA MET A 1 26.79 -37.88 -11.27
C MET A 1 28.21 -37.28 -11.28
N PHE A 2 28.31 -36.03 -10.85
CA PHE A 2 29.53 -35.21 -10.65
C PHE A 2 29.07 -34.13 -9.65
N SER A 3 29.58 -33.94 -8.43
CA SER A 3 30.46 -34.70 -7.57
C SER A 3 30.12 -34.19 -6.15
N VAL A 4 29.47 -35.04 -5.33
CA VAL A 4 29.27 -34.78 -3.89
C VAL A 4 30.63 -34.80 -3.15
N ALA A 5 31.66 -35.40 -3.77
CA ALA A 5 33.03 -35.40 -3.28
C ALA A 5 33.72 -34.03 -3.38
N ASN A 6 33.38 -33.19 -4.36
CA ASN A 6 33.91 -31.82 -4.46
C ASN A 6 33.36 -30.90 -3.38
N CYS A 7 32.17 -31.18 -2.83
CA CYS A 7 31.58 -30.40 -1.75
C CYS A 7 32.27 -30.67 -0.40
N CYS A 8 32.73 -31.91 -0.17
CA CYS A 8 33.45 -32.29 1.05
C CYS A 8 34.90 -31.77 1.07
N ILE A 9 35.58 -31.75 -0.09
CA ILE A 9 36.93 -31.18 -0.22
C ILE A 9 36.89 -29.64 -0.09
N TRP A 10 35.82 -29.00 -0.57
CA TRP A 10 35.60 -27.57 -0.34
C TRP A 10 35.33 -27.26 1.14
N PHE A 11 34.54 -28.08 1.84
CA PHE A 11 34.29 -27.91 3.28
C PHE A 11 35.54 -28.14 4.14
N SER A 12 36.42 -29.08 3.76
CA SER A 12 37.68 -29.31 4.49
C SER A 12 38.76 -28.25 4.21
N LEU A 13 38.77 -27.66 3.00
CA LEU A 13 39.64 -26.52 2.66
C LEU A 13 39.15 -25.20 3.29
N LEU A 14 37.83 -25.02 3.43
CA LEU A 14 37.24 -23.87 4.12
C LEU A 14 37.49 -23.94 5.63
N SER A 15 37.39 -25.14 6.23
CA SER A 15 37.68 -25.41 7.65
C SER A 15 39.11 -25.03 8.05
N LYS A 16 40.11 -25.26 7.20
CA LYS A 16 41.53 -24.97 7.49
C LYS A 16 41.96 -23.52 7.22
N ARG A 17 41.17 -22.72 6.50
CA ARG A 17 41.41 -21.26 6.29
C ARG A 17 40.52 -20.35 7.14
N LEU A 18 39.66 -20.91 7.99
CA LEU A 18 38.68 -20.15 8.77
C LEU A 18 39.27 -19.42 10.00
N HIS A 19 40.57 -19.53 10.27
CA HIS A 19 41.22 -18.85 11.40
C HIS A 19 41.76 -17.44 11.09
N SER A 20 41.59 -16.92 9.87
CA SER A 20 42.04 -15.55 9.55
C SER A 20 41.09 -14.78 8.61
N ILE A 21 39.77 -14.91 8.82
CA ILE A 21 38.79 -14.16 8.03
C ILE A 21 38.30 -12.96 8.83
N HIS A 22 38.67 -11.76 8.38
CA HIS A 22 38.24 -10.47 8.94
C HIS A 22 36.69 -10.38 8.97
N PRO A 23 36.06 -9.79 10.00
CA PRO A 23 34.60 -9.68 10.16
C PRO A 23 33.84 -9.14 8.94
N SER A 24 34.52 -8.34 8.12
CA SER A 24 34.01 -7.78 6.88
C SER A 24 33.63 -8.84 5.84
N PHE A 25 34.35 -9.96 5.72
CA PHE A 25 34.05 -10.98 4.69
C PHE A 25 32.76 -11.75 4.98
N CYS A 26 32.42 -11.91 6.25
CA CYS A 26 31.23 -12.64 6.68
C CYS A 26 30.00 -11.74 6.76
N VAL A 27 30.20 -10.46 7.06
CA VAL A 27 29.19 -9.42 6.78
C VAL A 27 28.94 -9.34 5.29
N ILE A 28 29.98 -9.37 4.44
CA ILE A 28 29.82 -9.41 2.97
C ILE A 28 29.09 -10.68 2.54
N PHE A 29 29.42 -11.86 3.08
CA PHE A 29 28.74 -13.11 2.73
C PHE A 29 27.28 -13.14 3.21
N LEU A 30 26.99 -12.60 4.38
CA LEU A 30 25.63 -12.49 4.93
C LEU A 30 24.82 -11.41 4.21
N VAL A 31 25.46 -10.31 3.80
CA VAL A 31 24.89 -9.29 2.91
C VAL A 31 24.66 -9.89 1.52
N LEU A 32 25.57 -10.69 0.98
CA LEU A 32 25.41 -11.39 -0.30
C LEU A 32 24.35 -12.51 -0.22
N PHE A 33 24.20 -13.15 0.93
CA PHE A 33 23.18 -14.15 1.20
C PHE A 33 21.81 -13.50 1.37
N VAL A 34 21.72 -12.38 2.10
CA VAL A 34 20.50 -11.56 2.18
C VAL A 34 20.19 -10.96 0.82
N LEU A 35 21.17 -10.46 0.07
CA LEU A 35 21.00 -9.98 -1.30
C LEU A 35 20.57 -11.12 -2.23
N LYS A 36 21.11 -12.34 -2.09
CA LYS A 36 20.66 -13.51 -2.86
C LYS A 36 19.30 -14.03 -2.41
N ALA A 37 18.95 -13.97 -1.14
CA ALA A 37 17.64 -14.35 -0.62
C ALA A 37 16.59 -13.32 -1.03
N VAL A 38 16.95 -12.04 -1.02
CA VAL A 38 16.20 -10.92 -1.61
C VAL A 38 16.15 -11.09 -3.12
N GLN A 39 17.20 -11.55 -3.79
CA GLN A 39 17.22 -11.81 -5.23
C GLN A 39 16.38 -13.04 -5.60
N VAL A 40 16.33 -14.07 -4.76
CA VAL A 40 15.45 -15.24 -4.91
C VAL A 40 14.00 -14.86 -4.59
N LEU A 41 13.77 -13.98 -3.61
CA LEU A 41 12.49 -13.33 -3.39
C LEU A 41 12.11 -12.47 -4.58
N ILE A 42 13.02 -11.69 -5.16
CA ILE A 42 12.84 -10.88 -6.37
C ILE A 42 12.63 -11.78 -7.58
N LEU A 43 13.28 -12.93 -7.70
CA LEU A 43 13.11 -13.90 -8.81
C LEU A 43 11.80 -14.67 -8.68
N ALA A 44 11.41 -15.05 -7.45
CA ALA A 44 10.08 -15.59 -7.15
C ALA A 44 9.00 -14.53 -7.39
N PHE A 45 9.33 -13.26 -7.13
CA PHE A 45 8.50 -12.09 -7.40
C PHE A 45 8.51 -11.73 -8.90
N GLU A 46 9.58 -11.94 -9.67
CA GLU A 46 9.68 -11.77 -11.12
C GLU A 46 8.90 -12.86 -11.86
N SER A 47 8.86 -14.09 -11.31
CA SER A 47 7.97 -15.14 -11.83
C SER A 47 6.49 -14.83 -11.64
N THR A 48 6.14 -13.80 -10.84
CA THR A 48 4.76 -13.39 -10.55
C THR A 48 4.45 -11.91 -10.87
N VAL A 49 5.45 -11.07 -11.16
CA VAL A 49 5.36 -9.61 -11.33
C VAL A 49 6.43 -9.13 -12.32
N ASP A 50 6.01 -8.54 -13.45
CA ASP A 50 6.94 -8.01 -14.49
C ASP A 50 8.07 -7.13 -13.92
N ALA A 51 9.31 -7.44 -14.33
CA ALA A 51 10.55 -6.73 -14.00
C ALA A 51 10.51 -5.21 -14.31
N GLY A 52 9.66 -4.78 -15.25
CA GLY A 52 9.46 -3.36 -15.58
C GLY A 52 8.91 -2.51 -14.42
N VAL A 53 8.12 -3.09 -13.52
CA VAL A 53 7.48 -2.32 -12.42
C VAL A 53 8.44 -2.09 -11.24
N ILE A 54 9.37 -3.02 -11.00
CA ILE A 54 10.40 -2.88 -9.96
C ILE A 54 11.48 -1.90 -10.42
N ALA A 55 11.88 -1.97 -11.70
CA ALA A 55 12.78 -1.00 -12.31
C ALA A 55 12.17 0.42 -12.31
N GLU A 56 10.88 0.57 -12.65
CA GLU A 56 10.18 1.87 -12.58
C GLU A 56 10.03 2.41 -11.15
N LEU A 57 9.84 1.57 -10.13
CA LEU A 57 9.73 1.99 -8.71
C LEU A 57 11.09 2.38 -8.11
N ILE A 58 12.18 1.69 -8.47
CA ILE A 58 13.53 2.00 -7.98
C ILE A 58 14.11 3.22 -8.71
N LEU A 59 13.92 3.34 -10.03
CA LEU A 59 14.30 4.55 -10.79
C LEU A 59 13.51 5.77 -10.31
N LEU A 60 12.24 5.62 -9.92
CA LEU A 60 11.48 6.72 -9.37
C LEU A 60 12.02 7.21 -8.02
N MET A 61 12.38 6.28 -7.14
CA MET A 61 12.96 6.64 -5.84
C MET A 61 14.34 7.29 -6.01
N ALA A 62 15.10 6.94 -7.06
CA ALA A 62 16.37 7.56 -7.40
C ALA A 62 16.24 8.93 -8.11
N GLU A 63 15.23 9.10 -8.98
CA GLU A 63 15.01 10.33 -9.76
C GLU A 63 14.29 11.43 -8.94
N THR A 64 13.57 11.04 -7.88
CA THR A 64 12.98 11.97 -6.89
C THR A 64 14.00 12.54 -5.90
N ALA A 65 15.19 11.95 -5.79
CA ALA A 65 16.28 12.46 -4.94
C ALA A 65 17.10 13.58 -5.60
N LEU A 66 17.01 13.78 -6.92
CA LEU A 66 17.97 14.60 -7.69
C LEU A 66 17.43 15.87 -8.36
N LEU A 67 16.15 16.22 -8.22
CA LEU A 67 15.61 17.42 -8.90
C LEU A 67 14.92 18.40 -7.94
N SER A 68 15.75 19.23 -7.31
CA SER A 68 15.37 20.45 -6.60
C SER A 68 15.60 21.69 -7.49
N LYS A 69 14.51 22.33 -7.97
CA LYS A 69 14.41 23.80 -8.09
C LYS A 69 12.99 24.30 -8.39
N SER A 70 12.62 25.38 -7.68
CA SER A 70 11.54 26.37 -7.93
C SER A 70 10.09 25.85 -7.83
N THR A 71 9.11 26.56 -7.22
CA THR A 71 8.80 27.99 -7.39
C THR A 71 8.01 28.59 -6.20
N LYS A 72 8.15 29.93 -6.13
CA LYS A 72 7.72 30.97 -5.20
C LYS A 72 6.26 31.00 -4.69
N ARG A 73 6.19 31.64 -3.50
CA ARG A 73 5.06 32.28 -2.81
C ARG A 73 4.20 33.18 -3.71
N LEU A 74 2.89 33.24 -3.44
CA LEU A 74 2.00 34.33 -3.83
C LEU A 74 0.87 34.50 -2.78
N GLY A 75 0.70 35.76 -2.33
CA GLY A 75 -0.59 36.37 -1.97
C GLY A 75 -1.12 36.22 -0.54
N GLU A 76 -0.66 37.06 0.39
CA GLU A 76 -1.34 37.31 1.67
C GLU A 76 -2.19 38.59 1.57
N ASN A 77 -3.50 38.50 1.85
CA ASN A 77 -4.15 39.24 2.97
C ASN A 77 -5.69 39.27 2.99
N GLU A 78 -6.44 38.74 2.00
CA GLU A 78 -7.92 38.77 2.06
C GLU A 78 -8.59 37.44 2.53
N GLU A 79 -7.84 36.35 2.65
CA GLU A 79 -8.44 35.01 2.83
C GLU A 79 -8.60 34.51 4.28
N LYS A 80 -8.13 35.26 5.30
CA LYS A 80 -8.05 34.76 6.68
C LYS A 80 -9.40 34.38 7.31
N SER A 81 -10.52 34.89 6.81
CA SER A 81 -11.87 34.52 7.26
C SER A 81 -12.25 33.08 6.87
N LYS A 82 -11.86 32.61 5.67
CA LYS A 82 -12.24 31.30 5.11
C LYS A 82 -11.25 30.16 5.39
N LEU A 83 -10.11 30.44 6.04
CA LEU A 83 -9.08 29.42 6.30
C LEU A 83 -9.57 28.37 7.31
N THR A 84 -9.19 27.12 7.07
CA THR A 84 -9.51 26.00 7.97
C THR A 84 -8.74 26.12 9.29
N PRO A 85 -9.21 25.45 10.37
CA PRO A 85 -8.47 25.44 11.63
C PRO A 85 -7.05 24.88 11.50
N GLU A 86 -6.82 23.95 10.57
CA GLU A 86 -5.49 23.41 10.28
C GLU A 86 -4.56 24.50 9.71
N GLU A 87 -5.04 25.28 8.73
CA GLU A 87 -4.27 26.39 8.13
C GLU A 87 -4.03 27.53 9.12
N LYS A 88 -5.02 27.85 9.97
CA LYS A 88 -4.89 28.85 11.04
C LYS A 88 -3.97 28.40 12.17
N SER A 89 -3.75 27.09 12.33
CA SER A 89 -3.01 26.55 13.46
C SER A 89 -1.49 26.76 13.36
N SER A 90 -0.86 26.96 14.53
CA SER A 90 0.59 27.07 14.64
C SER A 90 1.30 25.75 14.30
N PHE A 91 2.60 25.81 14.02
CA PHE A 91 3.42 24.64 13.71
C PHE A 91 3.30 23.52 14.77
N VAL A 92 3.34 23.89 16.05
CA VAL A 92 3.19 22.94 17.17
C VAL A 92 1.81 22.28 17.15
N SER A 93 0.75 23.06 16.93
CA SER A 93 -0.61 22.54 16.84
C SER A 93 -0.80 21.57 15.67
N ARG A 94 -0.09 21.78 14.55
CA ARG A 94 -0.10 20.84 13.40
C ARG A 94 0.62 19.53 13.70
N ILE A 95 1.79 19.59 14.36
CA ILE A 95 2.55 18.39 14.73
C ILE A 95 1.77 17.49 15.69
N PHE A 96 1.15 18.10 16.71
CA PHE A 96 0.40 17.37 17.73
C PHE A 96 -1.07 17.13 17.36
N PHE A 97 -1.48 17.51 16.14
CA PHE A 97 -2.89 17.48 15.70
C PHE A 97 -3.86 18.17 16.67
N TRP A 98 -3.38 19.17 17.41
CA TRP A 98 -4.11 19.82 18.50
C TRP A 98 -5.34 20.59 18.01
N TRP A 99 -5.29 21.08 16.76
CA TRP A 99 -6.41 21.77 16.11
C TRP A 99 -7.68 20.89 16.02
N LEU A 100 -7.53 19.56 16.00
CA LEU A 100 -8.64 18.61 15.94
C LEU A 100 -9.40 18.50 17.27
N ASN A 101 -8.77 18.85 18.40
CA ASN A 101 -9.36 18.71 19.74
C ASN A 101 -10.69 19.46 19.90
N ARG A 102 -10.88 20.57 19.17
CA ARG A 102 -12.16 21.31 19.20
C ARG A 102 -13.30 20.47 18.61
N LEU A 103 -13.06 19.83 17.47
CA LEU A 103 -14.04 18.97 16.81
C LEU A 103 -14.33 17.72 17.65
N ILE A 104 -13.29 17.09 18.21
CA ILE A 104 -13.44 15.90 19.08
C ILE A 104 -14.27 16.26 20.32
N LYS A 105 -13.98 17.39 20.98
CA LYS A 105 -14.74 17.84 22.15
C LYS A 105 -16.20 18.19 21.80
N SER A 106 -16.45 18.72 20.60
CA SER A 106 -17.81 18.98 20.11
C SER A 106 -18.56 17.66 19.90
N GLY A 107 -17.94 16.69 19.22
CA GLY A 107 -18.51 15.37 18.94
C GLY A 107 -18.74 14.52 20.20
N ALA A 108 -17.95 14.74 21.25
CA ALA A 108 -18.16 14.09 22.54
C ALA A 108 -19.39 14.60 23.30
N LYS A 109 -19.83 15.85 23.01
CA LYS A 109 -21.00 16.46 23.66
C LYS A 109 -22.26 16.30 22.84
N ASN A 110 -22.16 16.48 21.52
CA ASN A 110 -23.29 16.45 20.60
C ASN A 110 -22.92 15.60 19.38
N PRO A 111 -23.87 14.84 18.78
CA PRO A 111 -23.67 14.19 17.50
C PRO A 111 -23.21 15.22 16.45
N LEU A 112 -22.13 14.92 15.73
CA LEU A 112 -21.61 15.80 14.69
C LEU A 112 -22.54 15.82 13.48
N THR A 113 -22.90 17.02 13.01
CA THR A 113 -23.60 17.23 11.73
C THR A 113 -22.64 17.76 10.66
N ASN A 114 -23.07 17.76 9.40
CA ASN A 114 -22.27 18.32 8.30
C ASN A 114 -21.92 19.81 8.50
N GLU A 115 -22.73 20.56 9.26
CA GLU A 115 -22.48 21.96 9.59
C GLU A 115 -21.32 22.16 10.57
N ASN A 116 -21.00 21.13 11.37
CA ASN A 116 -19.84 21.18 12.27
C ASN A 116 -18.52 20.91 11.57
N LEU A 117 -18.55 20.45 10.31
CA LEU A 117 -17.36 20.14 9.53
C LEU A 117 -16.82 21.40 8.85
N HIS A 118 -15.50 21.52 8.86
CA HIS A 118 -14.83 22.63 8.18
C HIS A 118 -14.75 22.35 6.68
N ASN A 119 -14.83 23.43 5.89
CA ASN A 119 -14.53 23.37 4.46
C ASN A 119 -13.10 22.86 4.21
N LEU A 120 -12.86 22.30 3.03
CA LEU A 120 -11.54 21.83 2.63
C LEU A 120 -10.60 23.00 2.32
N ASN A 121 -9.30 22.79 2.55
CA ASN A 121 -8.25 23.68 2.06
C ASN A 121 -8.33 23.80 0.53
N LYS A 122 -7.97 24.96 -0.03
CA LYS A 122 -7.97 25.16 -1.50
C LYS A 122 -7.12 24.13 -2.26
N ASN A 123 -6.00 23.72 -1.68
CA ASN A 123 -5.09 22.74 -2.28
C ASN A 123 -5.61 21.30 -2.15
N ALA A 124 -6.72 21.09 -1.43
CA ALA A 124 -7.39 19.81 -1.21
C ALA A 124 -8.70 19.68 -2.01
N THR A 125 -9.12 20.71 -2.75
CA THR A 125 -10.35 20.67 -3.54
C THR A 125 -10.19 19.83 -4.81
N SER A 126 -11.29 19.25 -5.28
CA SER A 126 -11.33 18.47 -6.52
C SER A 126 -10.90 19.29 -7.73
N GLU A 127 -11.36 20.53 -7.81
CA GLU A 127 -11.02 21.46 -8.90
C GLU A 127 -9.51 21.67 -9.01
N TRP A 128 -8.83 21.98 -7.90
CA TRP A 128 -7.39 22.21 -7.90
C TRP A 128 -6.61 20.93 -8.23
N LEU A 129 -6.92 19.83 -7.54
CA LEU A 129 -6.22 18.56 -7.69
C LEU A 129 -6.39 17.98 -9.10
N TYR A 130 -7.62 17.95 -9.61
CA TYR A 130 -7.91 17.38 -10.93
C TYR A 130 -7.36 18.24 -12.06
N THR A 131 -7.46 19.57 -11.99
CA THR A 131 -6.94 20.45 -13.06
C THR A 131 -5.43 20.27 -13.22
N ARG A 132 -4.68 20.27 -12.11
CA ARG A 132 -3.23 20.04 -12.14
C ARG A 132 -2.88 18.66 -12.67
N TRP A 133 -3.59 17.62 -12.22
CA TRP A 133 -3.38 16.24 -12.68
C TRP A 133 -3.68 16.07 -14.16
N ARG A 134 -4.79 16.63 -14.64
CA ARG A 134 -5.20 16.59 -16.04
C ARG A 134 -4.16 17.24 -16.94
N ASP A 135 -3.59 18.38 -16.53
CA ASP A 135 -2.59 19.08 -17.33
C ASP A 135 -1.29 18.26 -17.46
N GLU A 136 -0.84 17.62 -16.39
CA GLU A 136 0.32 16.70 -16.44
C GLU A 136 0.02 15.40 -17.20
N PHE A 137 -1.19 14.83 -17.03
CA PHE A 137 -1.63 13.64 -17.76
C PHE A 137 -1.70 13.90 -19.27
N ARG A 138 -2.20 15.06 -19.69
CA ARG A 138 -2.22 15.47 -21.10
C ARG A 138 -0.81 15.60 -21.68
N LYS A 139 0.12 16.25 -20.98
CA LYS A 139 1.52 16.36 -21.43
C LYS A 139 2.17 15.00 -21.62
N GLU A 140 1.88 14.04 -20.73
CA GLU A 140 2.41 12.69 -20.83
C GLU A 140 1.81 11.92 -22.02
N LYS A 141 0.52 12.09 -22.27
CA LYS A 141 -0.18 11.53 -23.44
C LYS A 141 0.33 12.10 -24.76
N GLU A 142 0.58 13.41 -24.83
CA GLU A 142 1.15 14.09 -26.00
C GLU A 142 2.60 13.65 -26.27
N LYS A 143 3.38 13.39 -25.23
CA LYS A 143 4.78 12.93 -25.36
C LYS A 143 4.88 11.51 -25.92
N ASN A 144 3.96 10.61 -25.56
CA ASN A 144 3.97 9.21 -25.96
C ASN A 144 2.57 8.72 -26.40
N PRO A 145 2.08 9.13 -27.59
CA PRO A 145 0.71 8.82 -28.01
C PRO A 145 0.46 7.33 -28.27
N SER A 146 1.50 6.55 -28.59
CA SER A 146 1.41 5.11 -28.88
C SER A 146 1.41 4.22 -27.63
N LYS A 147 1.77 4.76 -26.46
CA LYS A 147 1.84 4.00 -25.20
C LYS A 147 0.68 4.43 -24.29
N GLU A 148 0.04 3.46 -23.64
CA GLU A 148 -0.95 3.75 -22.59
C GLU A 148 -0.37 4.74 -21.57
N THR A 149 -1.02 5.88 -21.35
CA THR A 149 -0.50 6.91 -20.44
C THR A 149 -0.61 6.44 -19.00
N SER A 150 0.40 6.70 -18.16
CA SER A 150 0.34 6.34 -16.73
C SER A 150 -0.56 7.32 -15.97
N ILE A 151 -1.36 6.79 -15.04
CA ILE A 151 -2.23 7.59 -14.17
C ILE A 151 -1.54 7.98 -12.86
N VAL A 152 -0.45 7.29 -12.52
CA VAL A 152 0.31 7.47 -11.28
C VAL A 152 1.35 8.57 -11.43
N TRP A 153 2.05 8.61 -12.57
CA TRP A 153 3.14 9.57 -12.81
C TRP A 153 2.74 11.03 -12.68
N PRO A 154 1.64 11.47 -13.31
CA PRO A 154 1.19 12.86 -13.20
C PRO A 154 0.90 13.27 -11.75
N PHE A 155 0.30 12.36 -10.97
CA PHE A 155 -0.01 12.61 -9.56
C PHE A 155 1.25 12.79 -8.71
N ILE A 156 2.25 11.91 -8.89
CA ILE A 156 3.51 11.98 -8.17
C ILE A 156 4.24 13.29 -8.47
N ARG A 157 4.23 13.76 -9.73
CA ARG A 157 4.86 15.04 -10.09
C ARG A 157 4.23 16.24 -9.38
N ILE A 158 2.91 16.22 -9.18
CA ILE A 158 2.18 17.30 -8.49
C ILE A 158 2.47 17.29 -6.99
N GLN A 159 2.55 16.09 -6.40
CA GLN A 159 2.73 15.91 -4.95
C GLN A 159 4.19 15.64 -4.54
N LYS A 160 5.16 15.84 -5.43
CA LYS A 160 6.56 15.43 -5.26
C LYS A 160 7.20 15.95 -3.98
N THR A 161 7.01 17.23 -3.65
CA THR A 161 7.60 17.87 -2.47
C THR A 161 7.07 17.24 -1.19
N THR A 162 5.76 17.01 -1.15
CA THR A 162 5.11 16.34 -0.02
C THR A 162 5.58 14.89 0.09
N ILE A 163 5.57 14.11 -0.99
CA ILE A 163 5.99 12.70 -0.96
C ILE A 163 7.45 12.55 -0.54
N ILE A 164 8.36 13.41 -1.01
CA ILE A 164 9.77 13.42 -0.60
C ILE A 164 9.88 13.73 0.90
N SER A 165 9.17 14.75 1.40
CA SER A 165 9.18 15.08 2.83
C SER A 165 8.69 13.94 3.72
N LEU A 166 7.65 13.21 3.29
CA LEU A 166 7.11 12.06 4.01
C LEU A 166 8.07 10.87 3.97
N THR A 167 8.75 10.66 2.84
CA THR A 167 9.74 9.59 2.68
C THR A 167 10.98 9.85 3.53
N LEU A 168 11.46 11.10 3.58
CA LEU A 168 12.56 11.50 4.46
C LEU A 168 12.17 11.36 5.93
N ALA A 169 10.96 11.79 6.31
CA ALA A 169 10.45 11.61 7.67
C ALA A 169 10.38 10.11 8.04
N ARG A 170 10.00 9.24 7.09
CA ARG A 170 9.99 7.79 7.29
C ARG A 170 11.39 7.24 7.54
N LEU A 171 12.35 7.59 6.68
CA LEU A 171 13.73 7.14 6.78
C LEU A 171 14.34 7.54 8.12
N THR A 172 14.16 8.81 8.52
CA THR A 172 14.64 9.30 9.81
C THR A 172 13.97 8.57 10.97
N ALA A 173 12.66 8.34 10.91
CA ALA A 173 11.95 7.57 11.94
C ALA A 173 12.48 6.14 12.08
N ASP A 174 12.80 5.48 10.96
CA ASP A 174 13.37 4.14 10.93
C ASP A 174 14.79 4.12 11.53
N CYS A 175 15.64 5.10 11.20
CA CYS A 175 16.97 5.22 11.82
C CYS A 175 16.87 5.46 13.34
N VAL A 176 16.02 6.40 13.77
CA VAL A 176 15.82 6.71 15.19
C VAL A 176 15.21 5.51 15.95
N HIS A 177 14.40 4.68 15.27
CA HIS A 177 13.87 3.45 15.86
C HIS A 177 14.97 2.51 16.34
N TYR A 178 15.98 2.29 15.50
CA TYR A 178 17.08 1.37 15.75
C TYR A 178 18.27 2.01 16.49
N LEU A 179 18.26 3.33 16.67
CA LEU A 179 19.13 4.01 17.62
C LEU A 179 18.82 3.61 19.08
N ASN A 180 17.54 3.39 19.41
CA ASN A 180 17.11 3.11 20.78
C ASN A 180 17.72 1.81 21.38
N PRO A 181 17.78 0.67 20.66
CA PRO A 181 18.54 -0.52 21.11
C PRO A 181 20.00 -0.25 21.45
N ILE A 182 20.68 0.64 20.71
CA ILE A 182 22.09 0.99 20.97
C ILE A 182 22.21 1.79 22.27
N LEU A 183 21.32 2.77 22.47
CA LEU A 183 21.25 3.55 23.71
C LEU A 183 20.90 2.66 24.91
N LEU A 184 20.01 1.68 24.73
CA LEU A 184 19.68 0.70 25.76
C LEU A 184 20.92 -0.14 26.14
N LYS A 185 21.75 -0.53 25.15
CA LYS A 185 23.02 -1.21 25.42
C LYS A 185 23.91 -0.38 26.35
N GLN A 186 24.12 0.89 25.99
CA GLN A 186 24.96 1.82 26.75
C GLN A 186 24.43 2.05 28.16
N LEU A 187 23.10 2.14 28.33
CA LEU A 187 22.48 2.29 29.63
C LEU A 187 22.71 1.05 30.53
N ILE A 188 22.56 -0.15 29.96
CA ILE A 188 22.79 -1.41 30.71
C ILE A 188 24.27 -1.56 31.06
N ASP A 189 25.17 -1.24 30.14
CA ASP A 189 26.61 -1.25 30.38
C ASP A 189 27.00 -0.24 31.48
N TYR A 190 26.42 0.97 31.46
CA TYR A 190 26.58 1.98 32.51
C TYR A 190 26.12 1.48 33.89
N VAL A 191 24.96 0.83 33.98
CA VAL A 191 24.46 0.28 35.27
C VAL A 191 25.36 -0.87 35.75
N SER A 192 26.00 -1.59 34.84
CA SER A 192 26.87 -2.73 35.17
C SER A 192 28.27 -2.30 35.61
N LEU A 193 28.76 -1.11 35.20
CA LEU A 193 30.09 -0.59 35.50
C LEU A 193 30.00 0.66 36.39
N HIS A 194 30.39 0.55 37.67
CA HIS A 194 30.24 1.61 38.69
C HIS A 194 31.17 2.84 38.53
N ASP A 195 31.97 2.93 37.46
CA ASP A 195 33.02 3.95 37.33
C ASP A 195 32.58 5.25 36.64
N GLN A 196 31.36 5.33 36.09
CA GLN A 196 30.90 6.46 35.28
C GLN A 196 30.08 7.47 36.11
N PRO A 197 30.15 8.78 35.81
CA PRO A 197 29.40 9.80 36.54
C PRO A 197 27.88 9.70 36.29
N LEU A 198 27.07 10.05 37.30
CA LEU A 198 25.61 10.03 37.23
C LEU A 198 25.04 10.85 36.06
N SER A 199 25.70 11.95 35.71
CA SER A 199 25.33 12.81 34.57
C SER A 199 25.30 12.06 33.24
N PHE A 200 26.17 11.06 33.05
CA PHE A 200 26.23 10.24 31.84
C PHE A 200 24.99 9.33 31.72
N GLY A 201 24.60 8.65 32.81
CA GLY A 201 23.39 7.82 32.84
C GLY A 201 22.11 8.63 32.59
N ILE A 202 21.99 9.81 33.22
CA ILE A 202 20.87 10.74 32.99
C ILE A 202 20.84 11.21 31.53
N ALA A 203 22.00 11.54 30.94
CA ALA A 203 22.07 11.96 29.55
C ALA A 203 21.57 10.88 28.58
N ILE A 204 21.97 9.62 28.78
CA ILE A 204 21.48 8.50 27.95
C ILE A 204 19.96 8.36 28.07
N ALA A 205 19.42 8.38 29.29
CA ALA A 205 17.98 8.27 29.53
C ALA A 205 17.19 9.41 28.86
N CYS A 206 17.69 10.65 28.94
CA CYS A 206 17.09 11.81 28.26
C CYS A 206 17.13 11.66 26.74
N ILE A 207 18.24 11.18 26.17
CA ILE A 207 18.36 10.93 24.72
C ILE A 207 17.42 9.80 24.28
N MET A 208 17.25 8.74 25.09
CA MET A 208 16.28 7.68 24.83
C MET A 208 14.85 8.23 24.79
N PHE A 209 14.48 9.09 25.76
CA PHE A 209 13.16 9.74 25.78
C PHE A 209 12.93 10.64 24.57
N LEU A 210 13.91 11.49 24.24
CA LEU A 210 13.85 12.38 23.08
C LEU A 210 13.74 11.59 21.78
N SER A 211 14.58 10.57 21.59
CA SER A 211 14.56 9.72 20.40
C SER A 211 13.22 8.99 20.22
N ALA A 212 12.65 8.43 21.30
CA ALA A 212 11.35 7.78 21.26
C ALA A 212 10.23 8.75 20.88
N THR A 213 10.25 9.96 21.45
CA THR A 213 9.27 11.00 21.16
C THR A 213 9.39 11.50 19.72
N THR A 214 10.61 11.80 19.26
CA THR A 214 10.87 12.22 17.87
C THR A 214 10.43 11.16 16.87
N ARG A 215 10.74 9.89 17.12
CA ARG A 215 10.26 8.78 16.29
C ARG A 215 8.73 8.76 16.20
N SER A 216 8.05 8.87 17.35
CA SER A 216 6.59 8.86 17.40
C SER A 216 5.99 10.00 16.56
N LEU A 217 6.52 11.21 16.69
CA LEU A 217 6.06 12.38 15.93
C LEU A 217 6.28 12.20 14.42
N LEU A 218 7.47 11.75 14.00
CA LEU A 218 7.79 11.53 12.59
C LEU A 218 6.93 10.42 11.97
N GLN A 219 6.71 9.32 12.71
CA GLN A 219 5.87 8.21 12.26
C GLN A 219 4.41 8.65 12.09
N ASN A 220 3.86 9.41 13.04
CA ASN A 220 2.48 9.92 12.93
C ASN A 220 2.33 10.94 11.80
N TYR A 221 3.30 11.84 11.63
CA TYR A 221 3.36 12.77 10.49
C TYR A 221 3.34 12.02 9.15
N GLN A 222 4.15 10.97 9.04
CA GLN A 222 4.22 10.13 7.84
C GLN A 222 2.89 9.42 7.55
N ILE A 223 2.29 8.76 8.54
CA ILE A 223 1.02 8.04 8.37
C ILE A 223 -0.10 9.00 7.95
N ALA A 224 -0.26 10.12 8.67
CA ALA A 224 -1.27 11.12 8.36
C ALA A 224 -1.07 11.72 6.96
N GLY A 225 0.17 12.03 6.60
CA GLY A 225 0.52 12.56 5.29
C GLY A 225 0.19 11.59 4.16
N MET A 226 0.51 10.30 4.31
CA MET A 226 0.18 9.28 3.30
C MET A 226 -1.33 9.02 3.20
N CYS A 227 -2.07 9.05 4.32
CA CYS A 227 -3.53 8.97 4.30
C CYS A 227 -4.14 10.16 3.53
N ARG A 228 -3.58 11.37 3.72
CA ARG A 228 -4.01 12.55 2.96
C ARG A 228 -3.74 12.40 1.45
N GLN A 229 -2.58 11.85 1.08
CA GLN A 229 -2.29 11.56 -0.34
C GLN A 229 -3.25 10.53 -0.91
N ALA A 230 -3.69 9.55 -0.12
CA ALA A 230 -4.69 8.57 -0.53
C ALA A 230 -6.01 9.24 -0.90
N VAL A 231 -6.52 10.15 -0.05
CA VAL A 231 -7.74 10.92 -0.32
C VAL A 231 -7.58 11.82 -1.55
N TYR A 232 -6.43 12.47 -1.72
CA TYR A 232 -6.19 13.31 -2.91
C TYR A 232 -6.20 12.49 -4.19
N TYR A 233 -5.60 11.30 -4.17
CA TYR A 233 -5.61 10.40 -5.32
C TYR A 233 -7.02 9.87 -5.62
N GLN A 234 -7.79 9.54 -4.58
CA GLN A 234 -9.21 9.17 -4.72
C GLN A 234 -9.99 10.26 -5.45
N THR A 235 -9.83 11.52 -5.03
CA THR A 235 -10.51 12.67 -5.64
C THR A 235 -10.11 12.85 -7.10
N VAL A 236 -8.83 12.71 -7.43
CA VAL A 236 -8.32 12.80 -8.80
C VAL A 236 -8.91 11.70 -9.68
N LEU A 237 -8.84 10.44 -9.25
CA LEU A 237 -9.34 9.31 -10.04
C LEU A 237 -10.85 9.37 -10.23
N SER A 238 -11.59 9.74 -9.18
CA SER A 238 -13.05 9.87 -9.27
C SER A 238 -13.47 10.93 -10.28
N ASN A 239 -12.79 12.09 -10.29
CA ASN A 239 -13.03 13.14 -11.29
C ASN A 239 -12.57 12.71 -12.68
N ALA A 240 -11.44 12.02 -12.81
CA ALA A 240 -10.95 11.52 -14.10
C ALA A 240 -11.93 10.54 -14.73
N ILE A 241 -12.47 9.59 -13.95
CA ILE A 241 -13.49 8.64 -14.42
C ILE A 241 -14.76 9.37 -14.81
N LEU A 242 -15.25 10.30 -13.98
CA LEU A 242 -16.46 11.08 -14.30
C LEU A 242 -16.31 11.85 -15.62
N HIS A 243 -15.20 12.56 -15.79
CA HIS A 243 -14.92 13.28 -17.03
C HIS A 243 -14.72 12.36 -18.24
N LYS A 244 -14.14 11.18 -18.04
CA LYS A 244 -13.95 10.20 -19.11
C LYS A 244 -15.28 9.66 -19.61
N ILE A 245 -16.20 9.31 -18.69
CA ILE A 245 -17.54 8.82 -19.04
C ILE A 245 -18.29 9.81 -19.93
N LEU A 246 -18.16 11.12 -19.65
CA LEU A 246 -18.82 12.18 -20.43
C LEU A 246 -18.20 12.41 -21.82
N LYS A 247 -16.99 11.91 -22.06
CA LYS A 247 -16.25 12.10 -23.32
C LYS A 247 -16.06 10.82 -24.12
N LEU A 248 -16.49 9.67 -23.62
CA LEU A 248 -16.25 8.37 -24.24
C LEU A 248 -16.93 8.29 -25.62
N SER A 249 -16.24 7.74 -26.63
CA SER A 249 -16.82 7.53 -27.95
C SER A 249 -17.99 6.53 -27.89
N PRO A 250 -19.01 6.63 -28.78
CA PRO A 250 -20.09 5.64 -28.82
C PRO A 250 -19.59 4.20 -29.02
N SER A 251 -18.53 4.02 -29.83
CA SER A 251 -17.87 2.72 -30.04
C SER A 251 -17.29 2.17 -28.72
N ALA A 252 -16.45 2.95 -28.04
CA ALA A 252 -15.85 2.55 -26.77
C ALA A 252 -16.90 2.31 -25.69
N ARG A 253 -17.95 3.14 -25.65
CA ARG A 253 -19.09 2.98 -24.72
C ARG A 253 -19.87 1.69 -24.98
N SER A 254 -20.00 1.26 -26.23
CA SER A 254 -20.70 0.02 -26.58
C SER A 254 -19.94 -1.24 -26.15
N ASN A 255 -18.61 -1.15 -26.03
CA ASN A 255 -17.75 -2.25 -25.58
C ASN A 255 -17.74 -2.44 -24.05
N ARG A 256 -18.39 -1.54 -23.30
CA ARG A 256 -18.36 -1.53 -21.84
C ARG A 256 -19.77 -1.51 -21.27
N THR A 257 -20.01 -2.34 -20.26
CA THR A 257 -21.27 -2.28 -19.50
C THR A 257 -21.22 -1.14 -18.47
N ALA A 258 -22.39 -0.58 -18.14
CA ALA A 258 -22.49 0.40 -17.06
C ALA A 258 -21.99 -0.17 -15.71
N GLY A 259 -22.15 -1.48 -15.50
CA GLY A 259 -21.63 -2.20 -14.34
C GLY A 259 -20.11 -2.22 -14.26
N GLU A 260 -19.41 -2.40 -15.39
CA GLU A 260 -17.93 -2.34 -15.43
C GLU A 260 -17.40 -0.96 -15.06
N ILE A 261 -18.02 0.10 -15.61
CA ILE A 261 -17.64 1.49 -15.30
C ILE A 261 -17.88 1.80 -13.82
N LEU A 262 -19.03 1.38 -13.27
CA LEU A 262 -19.33 1.54 -11.85
C LEU A 262 -18.33 0.77 -10.97
N ASN A 263 -17.92 -0.42 -11.39
CA ASN A 263 -16.92 -1.21 -10.68
C ASN A 263 -15.55 -0.49 -10.62
N HIS A 264 -15.16 0.24 -11.67
CA HIS A 264 -13.96 1.07 -11.59
C HIS A 264 -14.08 2.14 -10.50
N ALA A 265 -15.20 2.86 -10.47
CA ALA A 265 -15.42 3.95 -9.51
C ALA A 265 -15.56 3.44 -8.06
N ALA A 266 -16.28 2.34 -7.84
CA ALA A 266 -16.62 1.84 -6.50
C ALA A 266 -15.58 0.87 -5.91
N VAL A 267 -14.89 0.08 -6.73
CA VAL A 267 -14.00 -1.00 -6.24
C VAL A 267 -12.54 -0.72 -6.59
N ASP A 268 -12.24 -0.41 -7.85
CA ASP A 268 -10.83 -0.26 -8.27
C ASP A 268 -10.16 0.96 -7.63
N ILE A 269 -10.87 2.09 -7.50
CA ILE A 269 -10.35 3.26 -6.79
C ILE A 269 -10.05 2.91 -5.34
N GLU A 270 -10.99 2.26 -4.63
CA GLU A 270 -10.81 1.92 -3.22
C GLU A 270 -9.59 1.02 -2.99
N ILE A 271 -9.41 -0.02 -3.82
CA ILE A 271 -8.24 -0.90 -3.76
C ILE A 271 -6.94 -0.10 -3.86
N ILE A 272 -6.84 0.82 -4.83
CA ILE A 272 -5.63 1.62 -5.02
C ILE A 272 -5.43 2.60 -3.86
N VAL A 273 -6.48 3.30 -3.44
CA VAL A 273 -6.45 4.30 -2.36
C VAL A 273 -6.03 3.67 -1.04
N HIS A 274 -6.60 2.53 -0.68
CA HIS A 274 -6.21 1.79 0.53
C HIS A 274 -4.80 1.23 0.48
N SER A 275 -4.21 1.08 -0.71
CA SER A 275 -2.84 0.63 -0.88
C SER A 275 -1.80 1.75 -0.62
N ILE A 276 -2.18 3.01 -0.84
CA ILE A 276 -1.26 4.16 -0.77
C ILE A 276 -0.54 4.28 0.58
N PRO A 277 -1.21 4.19 1.75
CA PRO A 277 -0.53 4.24 3.05
C PRO A 277 0.54 3.18 3.26
N TYR A 278 0.45 2.05 2.54
CA TYR A 278 1.37 0.94 2.66
C TYR A 278 2.53 0.96 1.67
N LEU A 279 2.50 1.81 0.63
CA LEU A 279 3.53 1.85 -0.42
C LEU A 279 4.93 2.08 0.14
N GLN A 280 5.09 2.97 1.13
CA GLN A 280 6.40 3.24 1.73
C GLN A 280 6.96 2.03 2.49
N ASN A 281 6.13 1.08 2.92
CA ASN A 281 6.62 -0.14 3.55
C ASN A 281 7.36 -1.05 2.56
N MET A 282 7.16 -0.90 1.25
CA MET A 282 7.84 -1.72 0.24
C MET A 282 9.37 -1.57 0.30
N TRP A 283 9.87 -0.36 0.52
CA TRP A 283 11.31 -0.11 0.68
C TRP A 283 11.73 -0.05 2.16
N SER A 284 10.85 0.45 3.04
CA SER A 284 11.15 0.61 4.47
C SER A 284 11.30 -0.76 5.16
N VAL A 285 10.49 -1.77 4.83
CA VAL A 285 10.61 -3.11 5.44
C VAL A 285 11.96 -3.75 5.14
N PRO A 286 12.42 -3.87 3.87
CA PRO A 286 13.76 -4.36 3.57
C PRO A 286 14.88 -3.56 4.24
N PHE A 287 14.74 -2.22 4.30
CA PHE A 287 15.69 -1.34 4.99
C PHE A 287 15.78 -1.65 6.49
N GLN A 288 14.64 -1.72 7.18
CA GLN A 288 14.56 -2.05 8.59
C GLN A 288 15.11 -3.44 8.89
N VAL A 289 14.82 -4.44 8.04
CA VAL A 289 15.38 -5.79 8.19
C VAL A 289 16.89 -5.73 8.07
N THR A 290 17.42 -5.06 7.06
CA THR A 290 18.87 -4.93 6.86
C THR A 290 19.55 -4.25 8.05
N LEU A 291 18.96 -3.17 8.58
CA LEU A 291 19.49 -2.46 9.74
C LEU A 291 19.43 -3.28 11.03
N ALA A 292 18.35 -4.02 11.26
CA ALA A 292 18.26 -4.93 12.39
C ALA A 292 19.28 -6.07 12.30
N MET A 293 19.49 -6.60 11.10
CA MET A 293 20.44 -7.67 10.83
C MET A 293 21.87 -7.24 11.09
N THR A 294 22.27 -6.04 10.67
CA THR A 294 23.60 -5.51 10.96
C THR A 294 23.80 -5.28 12.45
N LEU A 295 22.80 -4.75 13.16
CA LEU A 295 22.87 -4.57 14.61
C LEU A 295 22.91 -5.91 15.38
N LEU A 296 22.19 -6.93 14.93
CA LEU A 296 22.27 -8.28 15.49
C LEU A 296 23.64 -8.91 15.25
N ALA A 297 24.21 -8.74 14.06
CA ALA A 297 25.56 -9.22 13.77
C ALA A 297 26.62 -8.54 14.65
N ILE A 298 26.46 -7.24 14.96
CA ILE A 298 27.37 -6.51 15.86
C ILE A 298 27.18 -6.95 17.33
N THR A 299 25.96 -7.29 17.75
CA THR A 299 25.67 -7.63 19.16
C THR A 299 25.92 -9.09 19.50
N LEU A 300 25.55 -10.03 18.62
CA LEU A 300 25.64 -11.48 18.85
C LEU A 300 26.70 -12.17 17.98
N GLY A 301 27.34 -11.47 17.04
CA GLY A 301 28.28 -12.09 16.11
C GLY A 301 27.61 -13.19 15.27
N TRP A 302 28.30 -14.31 15.14
CA TRP A 302 27.84 -15.48 14.38
C TRP A 302 26.58 -16.13 14.93
N ALA A 303 26.32 -15.99 16.22
CA ALA A 303 25.12 -16.56 16.84
C ALA A 303 23.83 -15.93 16.33
N ALA A 304 23.90 -14.70 15.79
CA ALA A 304 22.76 -14.05 15.14
C ALA A 304 22.20 -14.88 13.96
N VAL A 305 23.06 -15.63 13.25
CA VAL A 305 22.65 -16.42 12.08
C VAL A 305 21.59 -17.47 12.43
N ALA A 306 21.66 -18.07 13.63
CA ALA A 306 20.66 -19.04 14.08
C ALA A 306 19.26 -18.41 14.19
N GLY A 307 19.16 -17.21 14.78
CA GLY A 307 17.91 -16.47 14.86
C GLY A 307 17.36 -16.07 13.49
N VAL A 308 18.24 -15.74 12.56
CA VAL A 308 17.90 -15.33 11.20
C VAL A 308 17.33 -16.49 10.40
N ILE A 309 17.91 -17.68 10.51
CA ILE A 309 17.38 -18.89 9.87
C ILE A 309 15.96 -19.16 10.36
N ILE A 310 15.72 -19.06 11.67
CA ILE A 310 14.40 -19.22 12.27
C ILE A 310 13.43 -18.16 11.71
N MET A 311 13.85 -16.89 11.59
CA MET A 311 13.01 -15.84 10.99
C MET A 311 12.71 -16.07 9.52
N ILE A 312 13.69 -16.51 8.72
CA ILE A 312 13.49 -16.83 7.31
C ILE A 312 12.46 -17.96 7.18
N PHE A 313 12.46 -18.95 8.07
CA PHE A 313 11.46 -20.02 8.10
C PHE A 313 10.03 -19.51 8.41
N TYR A 314 9.88 -18.45 9.20
CA TYR A 314 8.57 -17.84 9.47
C TYR A 314 7.92 -17.20 8.23
N ILE A 315 8.71 -16.74 7.25
CA ILE A 315 8.21 -16.11 6.01
C ILE A 315 7.37 -17.10 5.17
N PRO A 316 7.88 -18.26 4.72
CA PRO A 316 7.10 -19.23 3.95
C PRO A 316 5.96 -19.82 4.78
N MET A 317 6.12 -20.03 6.09
CA MET A 317 5.05 -20.50 6.96
C MET A 317 3.85 -19.54 6.95
N ASN A 318 4.10 -18.23 7.12
CA ASN A 318 3.05 -17.21 7.07
C ASN A 318 2.43 -17.10 5.66
N PHE A 319 3.23 -17.16 4.60
CA PHE A 319 2.73 -17.11 3.22
C PHE A 319 1.83 -18.30 2.87
N LEU A 320 2.27 -19.53 3.14
CA LEU A 320 1.51 -20.74 2.86
C LEU A 320 0.19 -20.73 3.63
N THR A 321 0.23 -20.37 4.92
CA THR A 321 -0.99 -20.36 5.72
C THR A 321 -1.96 -19.27 5.29
N ALA A 322 -1.48 -18.07 4.94
CA ALA A 322 -2.30 -17.02 4.35
C ALA A 322 -2.99 -17.49 3.06
N LYS A 323 -2.28 -18.24 2.21
CA LYS A 323 -2.86 -18.85 1.01
C LYS A 323 -3.97 -19.85 1.34
N PHE A 324 -3.75 -20.75 2.30
CA PHE A 324 -4.75 -21.73 2.74
C PHE A 324 -5.99 -21.07 3.36
N ILE A 325 -5.79 -20.05 4.20
CA ILE A 325 -6.88 -19.26 4.80
C ILE A 325 -7.70 -18.61 3.70
N LYS A 326 -7.05 -17.96 2.72
CA LYS A 326 -7.73 -17.28 1.60
C LYS A 326 -8.56 -18.25 0.76
N LEU A 327 -8.00 -19.41 0.40
CA LEU A 327 -8.73 -20.43 -0.37
C LEU A 327 -9.92 -20.99 0.41
N SER A 328 -9.77 -21.18 1.72
CA SER A 328 -10.86 -21.67 2.59
C SER A 328 -11.95 -20.61 2.76
N GLN A 329 -11.59 -19.34 2.91
CA GLN A 329 -12.53 -18.21 2.95
C GLN A 329 -13.32 -18.11 1.64
N GLN A 330 -12.68 -18.29 0.48
CA GLN A 330 -13.38 -18.28 -0.81
C GLN A 330 -14.44 -19.39 -0.91
N LYS A 331 -14.15 -20.60 -0.41
CA LYS A 331 -15.14 -21.69 -0.36
C LYS A 331 -16.29 -21.35 0.60
N GLN A 332 -15.98 -20.78 1.76
CA GLN A 332 -16.97 -20.36 2.74
C GLN A 332 -17.88 -19.24 2.21
N MET A 333 -17.36 -18.29 1.43
CA MET A 333 -18.15 -17.23 0.80
C MET A 333 -19.24 -17.79 -0.14
N LYS A 334 -18.97 -18.86 -0.90
CA LYS A 334 -19.98 -19.48 -1.76
C LYS A 334 -21.20 -19.99 -0.98
N ILE A 335 -20.97 -20.64 0.16
CA ILE A 335 -22.06 -21.14 1.03
C ILE A 335 -22.81 -19.97 1.67
N LYS A 336 -22.08 -18.93 2.08
CA LYS A 336 -22.67 -17.70 2.63
C LYS A 336 -23.56 -17.02 1.58
N ASP A 337 -23.16 -16.97 0.32
CA ASP A 337 -23.92 -16.38 -0.78
C ASP A 337 -25.20 -17.18 -1.04
N GLU A 338 -25.11 -18.52 -1.08
CA GLU A 338 -26.27 -19.41 -1.21
C GLU A 338 -27.27 -19.24 -0.06
N ARG A 339 -26.78 -19.23 1.20
CA ARG A 339 -27.61 -18.99 2.39
C ARG A 339 -28.30 -17.63 2.31
N THR A 340 -27.55 -16.57 1.97
CA THR A 340 -28.09 -15.21 1.91
C THR A 340 -29.10 -15.06 0.78
N LYS A 341 -28.88 -15.74 -0.35
CA LYS A 341 -29.85 -15.83 -1.45
C LYS A 341 -31.15 -16.50 -1.00
N LEU A 342 -31.08 -17.68 -0.36
CA LEU A 342 -32.26 -18.39 0.13
C LEU A 342 -33.02 -17.57 1.18
N SER A 343 -32.31 -16.91 2.09
CA SER A 343 -32.94 -15.99 3.07
C SER A 343 -33.67 -14.83 2.37
N ASN A 344 -33.08 -14.23 1.33
CA ASN A 344 -33.74 -13.16 0.57
C ASN A 344 -34.96 -13.66 -0.21
N GLU A 345 -34.90 -14.85 -0.83
CA GLU A 345 -36.02 -15.45 -1.53
C GLU A 345 -37.20 -15.73 -0.58
N MET A 346 -36.93 -16.28 0.61
CA MET A 346 -37.93 -16.50 1.65
C MET A 346 -38.58 -15.19 2.11
N LEU A 347 -37.79 -14.14 2.36
CA LEU A 347 -38.29 -12.83 2.81
C LEU A 347 -39.14 -12.13 1.74
N ASN A 348 -38.70 -12.18 0.48
CA ASN A 348 -39.48 -11.64 -0.64
C ASN A 348 -40.79 -12.41 -0.85
N GLY A 349 -40.78 -13.73 -0.59
CA GLY A 349 -41.94 -14.61 -0.69
C GLY A 349 -42.74 -14.82 0.61
N ILE A 350 -42.54 -13.99 1.64
CA ILE A 350 -42.97 -14.33 3.02
C ILE A 350 -44.46 -14.61 3.17
N LYS A 351 -45.32 -13.92 2.41
CA LYS A 351 -46.77 -14.15 2.43
C LYS A 351 -47.13 -15.57 1.97
N VAL A 352 -46.49 -16.07 0.93
CA VAL A 352 -46.71 -17.42 0.40
C VAL A 352 -46.20 -18.46 1.39
N VAL A 353 -45.00 -18.26 1.95
CA VAL A 353 -44.43 -19.16 2.97
C VAL A 353 -45.37 -19.29 4.18
N LYS A 354 -45.91 -18.16 4.68
CA LYS A 354 -46.88 -18.12 5.80
C LYS A 354 -48.21 -18.79 5.47
N LEU A 355 -48.73 -18.60 4.25
CA LEU A 355 -50.00 -19.18 3.80
C LEU A 355 -49.95 -20.72 3.79
N TYR A 356 -48.80 -21.29 3.42
CA TYR A 356 -48.59 -22.73 3.34
C TYR A 356 -47.92 -23.35 4.58
N ALA A 357 -47.70 -22.57 5.64
CA ALA A 357 -46.99 -23.00 6.85
C ALA A 357 -45.60 -23.63 6.56
N TRP A 358 -44.84 -23.07 5.61
CA TRP A 358 -43.54 -23.58 5.17
C TRP A 358 -42.34 -23.07 5.98
N GLU A 359 -42.55 -22.33 7.06
CA GLU A 359 -41.49 -21.66 7.83
C GLU A 359 -40.45 -22.64 8.35
N GLU A 360 -40.88 -23.75 8.97
CA GLU A 360 -39.96 -24.74 9.53
C GLU A 360 -39.10 -25.41 8.44
N SER A 361 -39.68 -25.68 7.26
CA SER A 361 -38.95 -26.27 6.14
C SER A 361 -37.87 -25.33 5.58
N PHE A 362 -38.18 -24.04 5.44
CA PHE A 362 -37.20 -23.03 5.02
C PHE A 362 -36.13 -22.82 6.10
N GLU A 363 -36.53 -22.77 7.37
CA GLU A 363 -35.62 -22.66 8.51
C GLU A 363 -34.62 -23.80 8.53
N ASP A 364 -35.08 -25.05 8.36
CA ASP A 364 -34.22 -26.23 8.31
C ASP A 364 -33.20 -26.16 7.16
N GLN A 365 -33.63 -25.72 5.98
CA GLN A 365 -32.72 -25.56 4.83
C GLN A 365 -31.64 -24.50 5.13
N ILE A 366 -32.03 -23.35 5.69
CA ILE A 366 -31.11 -22.29 6.09
C ILE A 366 -30.15 -22.79 7.18
N ASN A 367 -30.65 -23.51 8.17
CA ASN A 367 -29.85 -24.07 9.26
C ASN A 367 -28.85 -25.12 8.78
N ARG A 368 -29.20 -25.96 7.79
CA ARG A 368 -28.25 -26.88 7.14
C ARG A 368 -27.12 -26.14 6.44
N LEU A 369 -27.42 -25.06 5.70
CA LEU A 369 -26.39 -24.21 5.09
C LEU A 369 -25.53 -23.52 6.15
N ARG A 370 -26.16 -23.02 7.22
CA ARG A 370 -25.49 -22.37 8.34
C ARG A 370 -24.54 -23.33 9.06
N ALA A 371 -24.93 -24.57 9.29
CA ALA A 371 -24.06 -25.58 9.92
C ALA A 371 -22.80 -25.86 9.08
N LYS A 372 -22.96 -25.96 7.74
CA LYS A 372 -21.82 -26.08 6.81
C LYS A 372 -20.92 -24.86 6.85
N GLU A 373 -21.50 -23.65 6.82
CA GLU A 373 -20.78 -22.38 6.90
C GLU A 373 -19.98 -22.27 8.20
N VAL A 374 -20.61 -22.55 9.35
CA VAL A 374 -20.00 -22.48 10.69
C VAL A 374 -18.86 -23.50 10.81
N LYS A 375 -19.00 -24.71 10.26
CA LYS A 375 -17.91 -25.70 10.25
C LYS A 375 -16.69 -25.19 9.48
N MET A 376 -16.90 -24.56 8.31
CA MET A 376 -15.79 -23.96 7.55
C MET A 376 -15.17 -22.77 8.28
N LEU A 377 -15.99 -21.89 8.87
CA LEU A 377 -15.53 -20.75 9.67
C LEU A 377 -14.69 -21.23 10.86
N ARG A 378 -15.14 -22.27 11.58
CA ARG A 378 -14.39 -22.86 12.69
C ARG A 378 -13.00 -23.30 12.25
N ASN A 379 -12.88 -24.00 11.12
CA ASN A 379 -11.59 -24.45 10.61
C ASN A 379 -10.66 -23.28 10.26
N VAL A 380 -11.20 -22.23 9.62
CA VAL A 380 -10.44 -21.00 9.32
C VAL A 380 -9.98 -20.30 10.60
N CYS A 381 -10.85 -20.17 11.59
CA CYS A 381 -10.52 -19.57 12.87
C CYS A 381 -9.45 -20.37 13.62
N ILE A 382 -9.58 -21.70 13.71
CA ILE A 382 -8.59 -22.56 14.36
C ILE A 382 -7.23 -22.41 13.68
N LEU A 383 -7.19 -22.49 12.34
CA LEU A 383 -5.96 -22.32 11.58
C LEU A 383 -5.33 -20.94 11.81
N SER A 384 -6.13 -19.88 11.79
CA SER A 384 -5.67 -18.51 12.10
C SER A 384 -5.11 -18.40 13.51
N ARG A 385 -5.76 -19.02 14.51
CA ARG A 385 -5.29 -19.00 15.90
C ARG A 385 -3.97 -19.75 16.08
N ILE A 386 -3.78 -20.88 15.41
CA ILE A 386 -2.50 -21.61 15.42
C ILE A 386 -1.38 -20.72 14.89
N VAL A 387 -1.62 -20.00 13.78
CA VAL A 387 -0.66 -19.03 13.24
C VAL A 387 -0.39 -17.88 14.19
N ASP A 388 -1.42 -17.35 14.85
CA ASP A 388 -1.26 -16.27 15.82
C ASP A 388 -0.38 -16.72 17.01
N VAL A 389 -0.59 -17.94 17.51
CA VAL A 389 0.23 -18.55 18.56
C VAL A 389 1.67 -18.74 18.10
N ALA A 390 1.90 -19.28 16.89
CA ALA A 390 3.24 -19.45 16.34
C ALA A 390 3.97 -18.10 16.18
N ASN A 391 3.27 -17.06 15.72
CA ASN A 391 3.82 -15.71 15.60
C ASN A 391 4.07 -15.06 16.97
N ALA A 392 3.26 -15.35 17.98
CA ALA A 392 3.47 -14.87 19.35
C ALA A 392 4.69 -15.55 20.01
N ALA A 393 4.92 -16.84 19.74
CA ALA A 393 6.07 -17.60 20.21
C ALA A 393 7.37 -17.31 19.43
N SER A 394 7.29 -16.67 18.26
CA SER A 394 8.44 -16.41 17.38
C SER A 394 9.63 -15.73 18.07
N PRO A 395 9.48 -14.62 18.85
CA PRO A 395 10.62 -13.98 19.50
C PRO A 395 11.32 -14.88 20.51
N PHE A 396 10.55 -15.73 21.21
CA PHE A 396 11.08 -16.68 22.17
C PHE A 396 11.90 -17.77 21.48
N LEU A 397 11.38 -18.35 20.39
CA LEU A 397 12.09 -19.37 19.61
C LEU A 397 13.37 -18.82 18.97
N VAL A 398 13.32 -17.60 18.44
CA VAL A 398 14.49 -16.89 17.89
C VAL A 398 15.53 -16.63 18.98
N ALA A 399 15.10 -16.17 20.16
CA ALA A 399 16.00 -15.90 21.29
C ALA A 399 16.66 -17.20 21.79
N ILE A 400 15.90 -18.28 21.97
CA ILE A 400 16.45 -19.59 22.35
C ILE A 400 17.50 -20.04 21.34
N GLY A 401 17.17 -20.04 20.05
CA GLY A 401 18.09 -20.50 19.01
C GLY A 401 19.38 -19.67 18.99
N SER A 402 19.25 -18.34 19.07
CA SER A 402 20.38 -17.42 19.01
C SER A 402 21.25 -17.48 20.27
N PHE A 403 20.65 -17.47 21.46
CA PHE A 403 21.40 -17.51 22.71
C PHE A 403 22.00 -18.89 22.98
N THR A 404 21.33 -19.98 22.63
CA THR A 404 21.92 -21.32 22.69
C THR A 404 23.15 -21.39 21.79
N CYS A 405 23.04 -20.91 20.55
CA CYS A 405 24.16 -20.84 19.61
C CYS A 405 25.30 -19.95 20.15
N TYR A 406 24.96 -18.81 20.78
CA TYR A 406 25.92 -17.89 21.38
C TYR A 406 26.71 -18.55 22.52
N VAL A 407 26.03 -19.24 23.44
CA VAL A 407 26.67 -19.94 24.56
C VAL A 407 27.56 -21.10 24.08
N LEU A 408 27.12 -21.84 23.04
CA LEU A 408 27.89 -22.96 22.51
C LEU A 408 29.11 -22.53 21.69
N LEU A 409 29.04 -21.40 20.97
CA LEU A 409 30.14 -20.89 20.15
C LEU A 409 31.15 -20.05 20.94
N SER A 410 30.70 -19.34 21.99
CA SER A 410 31.57 -18.52 22.84
C SER A 410 32.40 -19.40 23.77
N SER A 411 33.53 -19.88 23.26
CA SER A 411 34.58 -20.50 24.07
C SER A 411 35.28 -19.42 24.89
N SER A 412 34.95 -19.35 26.18
CA SER A 412 35.74 -18.86 27.32
C SER A 412 36.04 -17.36 27.58
N GLU A 413 35.71 -16.34 26.77
CA GLU A 413 36.07 -14.94 27.16
C GLU A 413 34.95 -13.89 27.23
N ASN A 414 33.79 -14.08 26.59
CA ASN A 414 32.64 -13.18 26.71
C ASN A 414 31.35 -13.97 26.95
N GLY A 415 31.00 -14.14 28.22
CA GLY A 415 29.70 -14.70 28.61
C GLY A 415 28.54 -13.85 28.08
N LEU A 416 27.33 -14.42 28.07
CA LEU A 416 26.12 -13.69 27.68
C LEU A 416 25.84 -12.57 28.68
N THR A 417 26.29 -11.34 28.37
CA THR A 417 26.05 -10.18 29.23
C THR A 417 24.59 -9.74 29.17
N PRO A 418 24.05 -9.11 30.24
CA PRO A 418 22.71 -8.54 30.22
C PRO A 418 22.53 -7.56 29.04
N SER A 419 23.53 -6.73 28.73
CA SER A 419 23.45 -5.77 27.64
C SER A 419 23.34 -6.45 26.27
N VAL A 420 24.05 -7.56 26.02
CA VAL A 420 23.91 -8.32 24.77
C VAL A 420 22.53 -9.00 24.69
N ALA A 421 22.10 -9.66 25.76
CA ALA A 421 20.83 -10.40 25.77
C ALA A 421 19.61 -9.48 25.59
N PHE A 422 19.50 -8.42 26.39
CA PHE A 422 18.35 -7.50 26.32
C PHE A 422 18.29 -6.74 24.99
N VAL A 423 19.43 -6.30 24.46
CA VAL A 423 19.47 -5.58 23.19
C VAL A 423 19.07 -6.50 22.03
N ALA A 424 19.57 -7.74 22.00
CA ALA A 424 19.16 -8.72 21.00
C ALA A 424 17.66 -9.02 21.07
N LEU A 425 17.10 -9.20 22.27
CA LEU A 425 15.65 -9.40 22.47
C LEU A 425 14.83 -8.23 21.93
N VAL A 426 15.28 -6.99 22.16
CA VAL A 426 14.61 -5.80 21.63
C VAL A 426 14.66 -5.80 20.10
N ILE A 427 15.80 -6.06 19.49
CA ILE A 427 15.93 -6.07 18.01
C ILE A 427 15.07 -7.19 17.40
N PHE A 428 15.05 -8.40 17.99
CA PHE A 428 14.17 -9.49 17.55
C PHE A 428 12.69 -9.11 17.65
N ASN A 429 12.27 -8.45 18.72
CA ASN A 429 10.89 -7.97 18.88
C ASN A 429 10.51 -6.91 17.85
N GLN A 430 11.45 -6.07 17.43
CA GLN A 430 11.25 -5.05 16.40
C GLN A 430 11.08 -5.67 15.01
N LEU A 431 11.86 -6.72 14.69
CA LEU A 431 11.77 -7.46 13.42
C LEU A 431 10.44 -8.19 13.20
N ARG A 432 9.68 -8.46 14.25
CA ARG A 432 8.37 -9.14 14.18
C ARG A 432 7.35 -8.41 13.31
N GLN A 433 7.29 -7.08 13.41
CA GLN A 433 6.28 -6.30 12.68
C GLN A 433 6.57 -6.28 11.16
N PRO A 434 7.80 -5.99 10.71
CA PRO A 434 8.19 -6.09 9.31
C PRO A 434 7.90 -7.46 8.70
N MET A 435 8.23 -8.54 9.41
CA MET A 435 7.99 -9.92 8.94
C MET A 435 6.51 -10.23 8.71
N ARG A 436 5.63 -9.79 9.61
CA ARG A 436 4.17 -9.97 9.44
C ARG A 436 3.61 -9.16 8.27
N MET A 437 4.19 -8.01 7.96
CA MET A 437 3.69 -7.16 6.89
C MET A 437 4.00 -7.69 5.50
N VAL A 438 5.09 -8.43 5.30
CA VAL A 438 5.54 -8.87 3.95
C VAL A 438 4.42 -9.55 3.15
N ALA A 439 3.71 -10.52 3.75
CA ALA A 439 2.63 -11.24 3.06
C ALA A 439 1.44 -10.33 2.68
N ASN A 440 1.09 -9.39 3.57
CA ASN A 440 0.02 -8.43 3.32
C ASN A 440 0.41 -7.44 2.22
N LEU A 441 1.65 -6.95 2.23
CA LEU A 441 2.16 -6.02 1.22
C LEU A 441 2.13 -6.61 -0.19
N ILE A 442 2.52 -7.88 -0.34
CA ILE A 442 2.45 -8.59 -1.63
C ILE A 442 1.01 -8.65 -2.12
N THR A 443 0.07 -9.03 -1.24
CA THR A 443 -1.35 -9.17 -1.61
C THR A 443 -1.95 -7.83 -2.04
N THR A 444 -1.74 -6.79 -1.24
CA THR A 444 -2.22 -5.43 -1.52
C THR A 444 -1.65 -4.89 -2.83
N LEU A 445 -0.36 -5.11 -3.09
CA LEU A 445 0.28 -4.65 -4.32
C LEU A 445 -0.26 -5.34 -5.57
N VAL A 446 -0.45 -6.66 -5.52
CA VAL A 446 -1.02 -7.42 -6.64
C VAL A 446 -2.42 -6.90 -6.98
N GLN A 447 -3.24 -6.64 -5.97
CA GLN A 447 -4.58 -6.08 -6.16
C GLN A 447 -4.51 -4.67 -6.74
N ALA A 448 -3.69 -3.78 -6.18
CA ALA A 448 -3.48 -2.43 -6.69
C ALA A 448 -3.02 -2.41 -8.14
N ARG A 449 -2.13 -3.34 -8.53
CA ARG A 449 -1.64 -3.46 -9.91
C ARG A 449 -2.76 -3.81 -10.89
N VAL A 450 -3.61 -4.79 -10.55
CA VAL A 450 -4.74 -5.19 -11.40
C VAL A 450 -5.74 -4.04 -11.54
N SER A 451 -6.10 -3.37 -10.44
CA SER A 451 -6.98 -2.20 -10.45
C SER A 451 -6.39 -1.03 -11.24
N ASN A 452 -5.11 -0.73 -11.07
CA ASN A 452 -4.42 0.32 -11.81
C ASN A 452 -4.40 0.02 -13.32
N LYS A 453 -4.16 -1.23 -13.73
CA LYS A 453 -4.22 -1.63 -15.14
C LYS A 453 -5.62 -1.38 -15.72
N ARG A 454 -6.68 -1.78 -15.00
CA ARG A 454 -8.07 -1.59 -15.43
C ARG A 454 -8.44 -0.11 -15.61
N ILE A 455 -8.16 0.73 -14.62
CA ILE A 455 -8.44 2.17 -14.70
C ILE A 455 -7.59 2.84 -15.80
N ARG A 456 -6.31 2.46 -15.91
CA ARG A 456 -5.41 2.98 -16.95
C ARG A 456 -5.95 2.68 -18.34
N GLN A 457 -6.39 1.45 -18.61
CA GLN A 457 -6.96 1.08 -19.90
C GLN A 457 -8.21 1.91 -20.19
N PHE A 458 -9.14 1.99 -19.23
CA PHE A 458 -10.37 2.78 -19.36
C PHE A 458 -10.10 4.27 -19.66
N LEU A 459 -9.17 4.90 -18.95
CA LEU A 459 -8.84 6.32 -19.16
C LEU A 459 -8.14 6.58 -20.51
N ASN A 460 -7.54 5.56 -21.13
CA ASN A 460 -6.91 5.67 -22.45
C ASN A 460 -7.84 5.30 -23.61
N GLU A 461 -9.08 4.87 -23.36
CA GLU A 461 -10.06 4.57 -24.42
C GLU A 461 -10.38 5.80 -25.29
N GLU A 462 -10.94 5.58 -26.48
CA GLU A 462 -11.21 6.65 -27.44
C GLU A 462 -12.25 7.65 -26.90
N GLU A 463 -11.93 8.93 -27.07
CA GLU A 463 -12.84 10.03 -26.74
C GLU A 463 -13.53 10.54 -28.01
N MET A 464 -14.74 11.07 -27.86
CA MET A 464 -15.42 11.79 -28.93
C MET A 464 -14.58 13.01 -29.33
N GLU A 465 -14.25 13.10 -30.61
CA GLU A 465 -13.65 14.30 -31.17
C GLU A 465 -14.61 15.49 -31.01
N LYS A 466 -14.13 16.56 -30.39
CA LYS A 466 -14.83 17.84 -30.46
C LYS A 466 -14.66 18.39 -31.87
N LYS A 467 -15.62 18.13 -32.75
CA LYS A 467 -15.68 18.84 -34.04
C LYS A 467 -16.11 20.28 -33.80
N THR A 468 -15.42 21.21 -34.44
CA THR A 468 -15.74 22.63 -34.42
C THR A 468 -17.10 22.82 -35.08
N GLU A 469 -18.10 23.24 -34.31
CA GLU A 469 -19.36 23.71 -34.87
C GLU A 469 -19.08 25.00 -35.66
N VAL A 470 -18.98 24.89 -36.98
CA VAL A 470 -19.01 26.07 -37.84
C VAL A 470 -20.48 26.48 -37.90
N ALA A 471 -20.82 27.58 -37.21
CA ALA A 471 -22.16 28.14 -37.23
C ALA A 471 -22.49 28.67 -38.63
N LEU A 472 -23.00 27.79 -39.50
CA LEU A 472 -23.52 28.12 -40.82
C LEU A 472 -24.98 28.58 -40.71
N GLY A 473 -25.19 29.70 -39.99
CA GLY A 473 -26.51 30.26 -39.77
C GLY A 473 -27.49 29.28 -39.11
N ASN A 474 -28.77 29.62 -39.12
CA ASN A 474 -29.82 28.88 -38.42
C ASN A 474 -30.28 27.58 -39.13
N ALA A 475 -29.42 26.96 -39.95
CA ALA A 475 -29.74 25.80 -40.79
C ALA A 475 -28.90 24.57 -40.42
N ILE A 476 -29.50 23.37 -40.46
CA ILE A 476 -28.77 22.10 -40.32
C ILE A 476 -28.42 21.62 -41.72
N VAL A 477 -27.14 21.37 -41.99
CA VAL A 477 -26.64 20.98 -43.31
C VAL A 477 -25.76 19.73 -43.20
N PHE A 478 -26.19 18.66 -43.87
CA PHE A 478 -25.37 17.50 -44.20
C PHE A 478 -24.99 17.58 -45.69
N LYS A 479 -23.71 17.42 -46.01
CA LYS A 479 -23.23 17.31 -47.40
C LYS A 479 -22.36 16.07 -47.50
N ASN A 480 -22.80 15.10 -48.30
CA ASN A 480 -22.11 13.82 -48.52
C ASN A 480 -21.61 13.18 -47.21
N ALA A 481 -22.47 13.21 -46.18
CA ALA A 481 -22.12 12.74 -44.86
C ALA A 481 -22.22 11.21 -44.80
N THR A 482 -21.12 10.58 -44.43
CA THR A 482 -21.03 9.15 -44.21
C THR A 482 -20.73 8.90 -42.74
N LEU A 483 -21.61 8.17 -42.05
CA LEU A 483 -21.62 8.05 -40.58
C LEU A 483 -21.64 6.58 -40.14
N ASN A 484 -21.01 6.35 -38.99
CA ASN A 484 -20.64 5.03 -38.50
C ASN A 484 -20.61 5.06 -36.95
N TRP A 485 -20.97 3.94 -36.32
CA TRP A 485 -20.94 3.77 -34.85
C TRP A 485 -19.64 3.20 -34.26
N LYS A 486 -18.90 2.38 -35.03
CA LYS A 486 -17.76 1.56 -34.57
C LYS A 486 -16.37 2.06 -35.01
N GLY A 487 -16.26 3.20 -35.68
CA GLY A 487 -15.00 3.75 -36.22
C GLY A 487 -14.74 3.39 -37.69
N ILE A 488 -13.77 4.05 -38.33
CA ILE A 488 -13.56 4.07 -39.80
C ILE A 488 -13.42 2.68 -40.42
N GLU A 489 -12.93 1.69 -39.68
CA GLU A 489 -12.70 0.32 -40.16
C GLU A 489 -13.99 -0.50 -40.39
N HIS A 490 -15.14 -0.01 -39.90
CA HIS A 490 -16.42 -0.69 -40.06
C HIS A 490 -17.28 -0.08 -41.18
N PRO A 491 -18.14 -0.88 -41.84
CA PRO A 491 -19.00 -0.36 -42.89
C PRO A 491 -19.93 0.73 -42.32
N PRO A 492 -20.04 1.88 -43.00
CA PRO A 492 -20.89 2.97 -42.55
C PRO A 492 -22.37 2.58 -42.63
N VAL A 493 -23.11 2.99 -41.60
CA VAL A 493 -24.56 2.77 -41.47
C VAL A 493 -25.34 3.78 -42.31
N LEU A 494 -24.87 5.02 -42.36
CA LEU A 494 -25.39 6.06 -43.24
C LEU A 494 -24.33 6.40 -44.28
N ARG A 495 -24.71 6.45 -45.55
CA ARG A 495 -23.81 6.70 -46.68
C ARG A 495 -24.33 7.86 -47.50
N ASP A 496 -23.44 8.77 -47.86
CA ASP A 496 -23.69 9.85 -48.82
C ASP A 496 -24.93 10.71 -48.50
N VAL A 497 -25.17 10.97 -47.21
CA VAL A 497 -26.32 11.73 -46.76
C VAL A 497 -26.12 13.21 -47.03
N SER A 498 -26.95 13.76 -47.91
CA SER A 498 -27.01 15.20 -48.21
C SER A 498 -28.40 15.72 -47.86
N PHE A 499 -28.47 16.66 -46.92
CA PHE A 499 -29.71 17.22 -46.41
C PHE A 499 -29.51 18.67 -45.95
N LEU A 500 -30.46 19.54 -46.28
CA LEU A 500 -30.46 20.94 -45.84
C LEU A 500 -31.80 21.27 -45.19
N LYS A 501 -31.76 21.70 -43.94
CA LYS A 501 -32.93 22.16 -43.18
C LYS A 501 -32.81 23.64 -42.87
N ALA A 502 -33.77 24.43 -43.33
CA ALA A 502 -33.90 25.84 -42.95
C ALA A 502 -34.45 26.02 -41.52
N HIS A 503 -34.15 27.15 -40.91
CA HIS A 503 -34.69 27.52 -39.59
C HIS A 503 -36.22 27.53 -39.57
N ASN A 504 -36.83 27.16 -38.43
CA ASN A 504 -38.28 27.12 -38.23
C ASN A 504 -39.09 26.21 -39.18
N SER A 505 -38.44 25.25 -39.85
CA SER A 505 -39.14 24.22 -40.62
C SER A 505 -39.39 22.95 -39.78
N ARG A 506 -40.58 22.36 -39.93
CA ARG A 506 -40.86 20.99 -39.46
C ARG A 506 -40.41 20.01 -40.53
N THR A 507 -39.63 19.02 -40.12
CA THR A 507 -39.13 17.95 -41.00
C THR A 507 -39.66 16.63 -40.46
N THR A 508 -40.33 15.87 -41.32
CA THR A 508 -40.73 14.50 -41.01
C THR A 508 -39.67 13.54 -41.54
N ILE A 509 -39.21 12.62 -40.69
CA ILE A 509 -38.33 11.51 -41.09
C ILE A 509 -39.15 10.25 -40.87
N SER A 510 -39.49 9.55 -41.95
CA SER A 510 -40.07 8.21 -41.91
C SER A 510 -38.97 7.19 -42.19
N LEU A 511 -38.88 6.18 -41.34
CA LEU A 511 -37.97 5.04 -41.47
C LEU A 511 -38.54 3.97 -42.39
#